data_AF-A0A2M9T118-F1
#
_entry.id   AF-A0A2M9T118-F1
#
_cell.length_a   1.000
_cell.length_b   1.000
_cell.length_c   1.000
_cell.angle_alpha   90.00
_cell.angle_beta   90.00
_cell.angle_gamma   90.00
#
_symmetry.space_group_name_H-M   'P 1'
#
loop_
_entity.id
_entity.type
_entity.pdbx_description
1 polymer ?
#
loop_
_entity_poly.entity_id
_entity_poly.type
_entity_poly.pdbx_seq_one_letter_code
_entity_poly.pdbx_strand_id
1 'polypeptide(L)'
;MSVKQWSANRAMWGQNLRQIGWIAIIHWLLWLAAIVLPIGLSYSQYDPKVGNVPQWKNVYYISNGFETLIAWLVPILAAAGVVRYMHEKRSADFIHSLPIRRTELLAGQMLIGWLFLAVPLVLTALVAIGCLYGLDLPWPIGAGDVGRWLGETLVVETVIFALGVMVGVLVGQSIVHIVLTNIALFFPTGIMVLLFSNLPLWLYGFPDGYYLSGNLMDWALPIRYAMLTDQAMSAGEAGLLLLLSLLFFGVSIWLYERRPTEAAGQALAFSVLRPLFVYGVAFCMCLTGGFYFGQVQRQWGWIIFGYVAFSLIGYAVAQMVVMKTWRVFHKWKGYIAFAAVMSVLFLTVRLDPVGYVRHVPNLSDIEKVYFGQSVMNWQNPNLMEREFEAFDQFLRTKDNIKAVRALHAQLVHDQPLPSRFGNVRPIVIGYVLKDGTRLLRRYEVPIEPYMPYFQRIMGSKEYKRQYYLLLRPSYSPIRQVTIRNVETGRPVVVLADPKEIESFVQALKQDLWNEPVEDIIGGGSIWQGDIELLQSDGDSFTVPLSSHSTHVREWLQQQHHWEQIQKR
;
A
#
# COMPACT_ATOMS: atom_id res chain seq x y z
N MET A 1 23.60 7.93 -42.71
CA MET A 1 24.68 8.29 -41.76
C MET A 1 25.98 8.41 -42.53
N SER A 2 26.76 9.47 -42.32
CA SER A 2 28.10 9.60 -42.92
C SER A 2 29.12 8.68 -42.21
N VAL A 3 30.21 8.30 -42.89
CA VAL A 3 31.29 7.46 -42.31
C VAL A 3 31.87 8.07 -41.02
N LYS A 4 31.93 9.41 -40.94
CA LYS A 4 32.38 10.16 -39.75
C LYS A 4 31.40 10.06 -38.57
N GLN A 5 30.09 10.04 -38.84
CA GLN A 5 29.08 9.85 -37.79
C GLN A 5 29.11 8.42 -37.23
N TRP A 6 29.33 7.43 -38.11
CA TRP A 6 29.43 6.04 -37.69
C TRP A 6 30.67 5.76 -36.85
N SER A 7 31.84 6.32 -37.21
CA SER A 7 33.06 6.17 -36.40
C SER A 7 32.95 6.85 -35.03
N ALA A 8 32.33 8.03 -34.98
CA ALA A 8 32.11 8.76 -33.73
C ALA A 8 31.15 8.01 -32.79
N ASN A 9 30.05 7.46 -33.32
CA ASN A 9 29.14 6.61 -32.54
C ASN A 9 29.87 5.36 -32.02
N ARG A 10 30.63 4.66 -32.85
CA ARG A 10 31.37 3.46 -32.40
C ARG A 10 32.39 3.78 -31.29
N ALA A 11 33.11 4.89 -31.41
CA ALA A 11 34.06 5.33 -30.39
C ALA A 11 33.36 5.65 -29.05
N MET A 12 32.21 6.31 -29.12
CA MET A 12 31.38 6.60 -27.95
C MET A 12 30.86 5.33 -27.25
N TRP A 13 30.42 4.33 -28.02
CA TRP A 13 29.98 3.05 -27.47
C TRP A 13 31.13 2.34 -26.73
N GLY A 14 32.33 2.33 -27.33
CA GLY A 14 33.52 1.79 -26.68
C GLY A 14 33.90 2.54 -25.40
N GLN A 15 33.74 3.86 -25.38
CA GLN A 15 33.96 4.67 -24.18
C GLN A 15 32.95 4.33 -23.07
N ASN A 16 31.67 4.23 -23.41
CA ASN A 16 30.61 3.88 -22.44
C ASN A 16 30.85 2.49 -21.83
N LEU A 17 31.25 1.52 -22.65
CA LEU A 17 31.59 0.18 -22.16
C LEU A 17 32.74 0.21 -21.16
N ARG A 18 33.77 1.03 -21.40
CA ARG A 18 34.92 1.18 -20.47
C ARG A 18 34.56 1.93 -19.19
N GLN A 19 33.69 2.95 -19.27
CA GLN A 19 33.38 3.80 -18.12
C GLN A 19 32.23 3.27 -17.24
N ILE A 20 31.23 2.63 -17.86
CA ILE A 20 29.95 2.28 -17.22
C ILE A 20 29.64 0.78 -17.37
N GLY A 21 30.40 0.02 -18.17
CA GLY A 21 30.18 -1.41 -18.36
C GLY A 21 30.33 -2.27 -17.09
N TRP A 22 30.99 -1.76 -16.04
CA TRP A 22 31.01 -2.41 -14.73
C TRP A 22 29.61 -2.53 -14.10
N ILE A 23 28.68 -1.64 -14.44
CA ILE A 23 27.28 -1.72 -13.97
C ILE A 23 26.64 -3.01 -14.48
N ALA A 24 26.84 -3.38 -15.75
CA ALA A 24 26.32 -4.62 -16.31
C ALA A 24 26.91 -5.86 -15.62
N ILE A 25 28.21 -5.82 -15.28
CA ILE A 25 28.89 -6.91 -14.57
C ILE A 25 28.31 -7.06 -13.16
N ILE A 26 28.20 -5.97 -12.40
CA ILE A 26 27.63 -5.99 -11.06
C ILE A 26 26.16 -6.43 -11.11
N HIS A 27 25.40 -5.94 -12.07
CA HIS A 27 24.01 -6.33 -12.27
C HIS A 27 23.88 -7.84 -12.48
N TRP A 28 24.73 -8.41 -13.34
CA TRP A 28 24.77 -9.85 -13.58
C TRP A 28 25.11 -10.63 -12.30
N LEU A 29 26.17 -10.22 -11.59
CA LEU A 29 26.59 -10.87 -10.36
C LEU A 29 25.52 -10.81 -9.26
N LEU A 30 24.81 -9.69 -9.13
CA LEU A 30 23.71 -9.54 -8.19
C LEU A 30 22.56 -10.49 -8.51
N TRP A 31 22.18 -10.61 -9.79
CA TRP A 31 21.14 -11.55 -10.20
C TRP A 31 21.54 -13.02 -10.06
N LEU A 32 22.81 -13.37 -10.35
CA LEU A 32 23.35 -14.69 -10.07
C LEU A 32 23.30 -14.99 -8.56
N ALA A 33 23.65 -14.02 -7.71
CA ALA A 33 23.59 -14.14 -6.26
C ALA A 33 22.14 -14.24 -5.72
N ALA A 34 21.18 -13.59 -6.39
CA ALA A 34 19.78 -13.59 -5.99
C ALA A 34 19.04 -14.88 -6.38
N ILE A 35 19.35 -15.46 -7.54
CA ILE A 35 18.59 -16.58 -8.12
C ILE A 35 19.42 -17.87 -8.15
N VAL A 36 20.55 -17.85 -8.88
CA VAL A 36 21.31 -19.06 -9.20
C VAL A 36 22.04 -19.62 -7.97
N LEU A 37 22.62 -18.76 -7.14
CA LEU A 37 23.33 -19.18 -5.94
C LEU A 37 22.40 -19.85 -4.91
N PRO A 38 21.22 -19.30 -4.55
CA PRO A 38 20.27 -19.99 -3.68
C PRO A 38 19.79 -21.34 -4.21
N ILE A 39 19.59 -21.47 -5.53
CA ILE A 39 19.29 -22.74 -6.19
C ILE A 39 20.45 -23.73 -5.94
N GLY A 40 21.69 -23.34 -6.21
CA GLY A 40 22.85 -24.22 -5.96
C GLY A 40 23.03 -24.60 -4.48
N LEU A 41 22.85 -23.64 -3.57
CA LEU A 41 22.97 -23.88 -2.12
C LEU A 41 21.88 -24.81 -1.61
N SER A 42 20.63 -24.61 -2.02
CA SER A 42 19.50 -25.45 -1.59
C SER A 42 19.63 -26.87 -2.12
N TYR A 43 20.18 -27.05 -3.32
CA TYR A 43 20.51 -28.38 -3.84
C TYR A 43 21.62 -29.05 -3.02
N SER A 44 22.66 -28.31 -2.64
CA SER A 44 23.77 -28.87 -1.83
C SER A 44 23.35 -29.34 -0.43
N GLN A 45 22.27 -28.75 0.12
CA GLN A 45 21.72 -29.07 1.44
C GLN A 45 20.56 -30.06 1.39
N TYR A 46 20.09 -30.41 0.19
CA TYR A 46 18.96 -31.30 0.01
C TYR A 46 19.32 -32.74 0.36
N ASP A 47 18.63 -33.30 1.36
CA ASP A 47 18.69 -34.73 1.68
C ASP A 47 17.36 -35.42 1.27
N PRO A 48 17.39 -36.30 0.24
CA PRO A 48 16.21 -37.04 -0.21
C PRO A 48 15.54 -37.89 0.88
N LYS A 49 16.27 -38.27 1.94
CA LYS A 49 15.72 -39.08 3.04
C LYS A 49 14.91 -38.25 4.03
N VAL A 50 15.26 -36.97 4.18
CA VAL A 50 14.58 -36.04 5.09
C VAL A 50 13.44 -35.31 4.39
N GLY A 51 13.55 -35.12 3.07
CA GLY A 51 12.50 -34.46 2.27
C GLY A 51 12.39 -32.95 2.51
N ASN A 52 13.45 -32.32 3.05
CA ASN A 52 13.48 -30.89 3.32
C ASN A 52 13.63 -30.11 2.01
N VAL A 53 12.52 -29.86 1.32
CA VAL A 53 12.47 -29.05 0.10
C VAL A 53 12.03 -27.61 0.40
N PRO A 54 12.69 -26.60 -0.19
CA PRO A 54 12.21 -25.22 -0.15
C PRO A 54 10.79 -25.13 -0.70
N GLN A 55 9.91 -24.40 0.00
CA GLN A 55 8.52 -24.19 -0.39
C GLN A 55 8.37 -23.03 -1.40
N TRP A 56 9.26 -22.96 -2.39
CA TRP A 56 9.24 -21.88 -3.37
C TRP A 56 8.19 -22.15 -4.44
N LYS A 57 7.21 -21.26 -4.57
CA LYS A 57 6.13 -21.39 -5.57
C LYS A 57 6.47 -20.78 -6.93
N ASN A 58 7.41 -19.85 -6.96
CA ASN A 58 7.92 -19.18 -8.16
C ASN A 58 9.30 -18.57 -7.87
N VAL A 59 9.94 -17.97 -8.88
CA VAL A 59 11.29 -17.41 -8.76
C VAL A 59 11.39 -16.33 -7.68
N TYR A 60 10.37 -15.47 -7.54
CA TYR A 60 10.37 -14.38 -6.56
C TYR A 60 10.41 -14.87 -5.10
N TYR A 61 9.96 -16.11 -4.82
CA TYR A 61 10.04 -16.69 -3.46
C TYR A 61 11.49 -17.00 -3.04
N ILE A 62 12.43 -17.04 -3.98
CA ILE A 62 13.83 -17.38 -3.69
C ILE A 62 14.48 -16.26 -2.89
N SER A 63 14.39 -15.01 -3.35
CA SER A 63 15.00 -13.88 -2.65
C SER A 63 14.27 -12.54 -2.84
N ASN A 64 12.93 -12.54 -2.82
CA ASN A 64 12.04 -11.39 -3.07
C ASN A 64 12.60 -10.01 -2.68
N GLY A 65 13.00 -9.84 -1.41
CA GLY A 65 13.52 -8.57 -0.92
C GLY A 65 14.82 -8.13 -1.59
N PHE A 66 15.73 -9.07 -1.85
CA PHE A 66 16.99 -8.79 -2.56
C PHE A 66 16.74 -8.53 -4.05
N GLU A 67 15.90 -9.33 -4.70
CA GLU A 67 15.47 -9.09 -6.09
C GLU A 67 14.86 -7.70 -6.27
N THR A 68 13.99 -7.30 -5.34
CA THR A 68 13.34 -5.98 -5.34
C THR A 68 14.37 -4.86 -5.26
N LEU A 69 15.40 -4.99 -4.41
CA LEU A 69 16.47 -3.99 -4.31
C LEU A 69 17.29 -3.89 -5.61
N ILE A 70 17.55 -5.02 -6.28
CA ILE A 70 18.27 -5.04 -7.57
C ILE A 70 17.44 -4.35 -8.65
N ALA A 71 16.20 -4.80 -8.85
CA ALA A 71 15.27 -4.27 -9.85
C ALA A 71 14.93 -2.79 -9.62
N TRP A 72 15.00 -2.31 -8.37
CA TRP A 72 14.81 -0.91 -8.04
C TRP A 72 16.07 -0.07 -8.27
N LEU A 73 17.20 -0.43 -7.66
CA LEU A 73 18.36 0.47 -7.57
C LEU A 73 19.25 0.42 -8.81
N VAL A 74 19.44 -0.76 -9.42
CA VAL A 74 20.39 -0.90 -10.54
C VAL A 74 19.96 -0.13 -11.79
N PRO A 75 18.68 -0.14 -12.21
CA PRO A 75 18.23 0.66 -13.35
C PRO A 75 18.41 2.17 -13.14
N ILE A 76 18.26 2.66 -11.90
CA ILE A 76 18.51 4.06 -11.55
C ILE A 76 20.00 4.39 -11.73
N LEU A 77 20.89 3.51 -11.26
CA LEU A 77 22.34 3.68 -11.43
C LEU A 77 22.76 3.60 -12.90
N ALA A 78 22.16 2.69 -13.68
CA ALA A 78 22.40 2.60 -15.12
C ALA A 78 21.97 3.90 -15.83
N ALA A 79 20.77 4.41 -15.53
CA ALA A 79 20.30 5.69 -16.04
C ALA A 79 21.25 6.84 -15.67
N ALA A 80 21.67 6.93 -14.40
CA ALA A 80 22.61 7.93 -13.92
C ALA A 80 24.00 7.81 -14.56
N GLY A 81 24.45 6.59 -14.86
CA GLY A 81 25.68 6.33 -15.58
C GLY A 81 25.64 6.88 -17.00
N VAL A 82 24.65 6.47 -17.80
CA VAL A 82 24.60 6.83 -19.23
C VAL A 82 24.33 8.31 -19.49
N VAL A 83 23.68 9.00 -18.56
CA VAL A 83 23.45 10.45 -18.64
C VAL A 83 24.49 11.29 -17.90
N ARG A 84 25.44 10.68 -17.19
CA ARG A 84 26.43 11.38 -16.34
C ARG A 84 27.16 12.49 -17.09
N TYR A 85 27.46 12.27 -18.36
CA TYR A 85 28.17 13.24 -19.19
C TYR A 85 27.46 14.60 -19.30
N MET A 86 26.14 14.63 -19.10
CA MET A 86 25.31 15.83 -19.09
C MET A 86 25.40 16.63 -17.80
N HIS A 87 25.92 16.03 -16.73
CA HIS A 87 26.00 16.63 -15.39
C HIS A 87 27.34 17.30 -15.11
N GLU A 88 28.37 16.98 -15.89
CA GLU A 88 29.71 17.55 -15.73
C GLU A 88 30.05 18.46 -16.90
N LYS A 89 30.34 19.73 -16.61
CA LYS A 89 30.53 20.79 -17.63
C LYS A 89 31.58 20.41 -18.67
N ARG A 90 32.75 19.93 -18.24
CA ARG A 90 33.85 19.52 -19.14
C ARG A 90 33.45 18.38 -20.08
N SER A 91 32.70 17.41 -19.58
CA SER A 91 32.25 16.26 -20.37
C SER A 91 31.15 16.68 -21.35
N ALA A 92 30.21 17.51 -20.91
CA ALA A 92 29.16 18.07 -21.76
C ALA A 92 29.74 18.89 -22.91
N ASP A 93 30.67 19.81 -22.63
CA ASP A 93 31.31 20.67 -23.65
C ASP A 93 32.07 19.82 -24.69
N PHE A 94 32.81 18.80 -24.25
CA PHE A 94 33.53 17.89 -25.15
C PHE A 94 32.57 17.09 -26.04
N ILE A 95 31.58 16.41 -25.46
CA ILE A 95 30.67 15.57 -26.24
C ILE A 95 29.81 16.40 -27.21
N HIS A 96 29.39 17.60 -26.79
CA HIS A 96 28.62 18.49 -27.66
C HIS A 96 29.45 19.18 -28.76
N SER A 97 30.78 19.06 -28.73
CA SER A 97 31.66 19.47 -29.84
C SER A 97 31.81 18.40 -30.93
N LEU A 98 31.39 17.15 -30.65
CA LEU A 98 31.44 16.07 -31.63
C LEU A 98 30.34 16.28 -32.69
N PRO A 99 30.57 15.87 -33.95
CA PRO A 99 29.60 16.02 -35.04
C PRO A 99 28.48 14.96 -34.98
N ILE A 100 27.85 14.77 -33.81
CA ILE A 100 26.75 13.83 -33.55
C ILE A 100 25.50 14.64 -33.19
N ARG A 101 24.33 14.25 -33.73
CA ARG A 101 23.07 14.92 -33.37
C ARG A 101 22.69 14.58 -31.93
N ARG A 102 22.12 15.55 -31.20
CA ARG A 102 21.67 15.33 -29.81
C ARG A 102 20.70 14.16 -29.67
N THR A 103 19.80 13.99 -30.62
CA THR A 103 18.84 12.87 -30.64
C THR A 103 19.54 11.52 -30.75
N GLU A 104 20.45 11.39 -31.72
CA GLU A 104 21.24 10.18 -31.97
C GLU A 104 22.13 9.84 -30.76
N LEU A 105 22.72 10.88 -30.14
CA LEU A 105 23.55 10.76 -28.96
C LEU A 105 22.76 10.17 -27.78
N LEU A 106 21.63 10.77 -27.42
CA LEU A 106 20.84 10.29 -26.29
C LEU A 106 20.18 8.94 -26.57
N ALA A 107 19.66 8.71 -27.78
CA ALA A 107 19.08 7.42 -28.15
C ALA A 107 20.12 6.29 -28.09
N GLY A 108 21.35 6.54 -28.52
CA GLY A 108 22.45 5.60 -28.36
C GLY A 108 22.78 5.31 -26.90
N GLN A 109 22.78 6.32 -26.04
CA GLN A 109 23.01 6.17 -24.60
C GLN A 109 21.88 5.39 -23.91
N MET A 110 20.62 5.66 -24.28
CA MET A 110 19.45 4.90 -23.81
C MET A 110 19.56 3.43 -24.19
N LEU A 111 19.90 3.14 -25.45
CA LEU A 111 20.02 1.76 -25.95
C LEU A 111 21.13 0.99 -25.23
N ILE A 112 22.31 1.59 -25.07
CA ILE A 112 23.42 0.95 -24.34
C ILE A 112 23.05 0.71 -22.88
N GLY A 113 22.46 1.71 -22.20
CA GLY A 113 22.04 1.57 -20.81
C GLY A 113 21.00 0.48 -20.62
N TRP A 114 20.03 0.38 -21.52
CA TRP A 114 19.04 -0.69 -21.51
C TRP A 114 19.68 -2.07 -21.77
N LEU A 115 20.63 -2.18 -22.70
CA LEU A 115 21.38 -3.42 -22.95
C LEU A 115 22.21 -3.87 -21.72
N PHE A 116 22.73 -2.91 -20.94
CA PHE A 116 23.42 -3.21 -19.68
C PHE A 116 22.51 -3.79 -18.58
N LEU A 117 21.19 -3.66 -18.73
CA LEU A 117 20.21 -4.29 -17.85
C LEU A 117 19.73 -5.61 -18.46
N ALA A 118 19.26 -5.56 -19.71
CA ALA A 118 18.64 -6.69 -20.40
C ALA A 118 19.59 -7.89 -20.60
N VAL A 119 20.83 -7.66 -21.02
CA VAL A 119 21.77 -8.76 -21.34
C VAL A 119 22.14 -9.56 -20.08
N PRO A 120 22.60 -8.95 -18.98
CA PRO A 120 22.79 -9.67 -17.71
C PRO A 120 21.58 -10.47 -17.24
N LEU A 121 20.38 -9.88 -17.32
CA LEU A 121 19.16 -10.52 -16.86
C LEU A 121 18.83 -11.78 -17.69
N VAL A 122 18.95 -11.69 -19.02
CA VAL A 122 18.79 -12.84 -19.93
C VAL A 122 19.84 -13.92 -19.66
N LEU A 123 21.11 -13.54 -19.43
CA LEU A 123 22.16 -14.50 -19.10
C LEU A 123 21.89 -15.21 -17.78
N THR A 124 21.40 -14.51 -16.75
CA THR A 124 20.98 -15.14 -15.49
C THR A 124 19.83 -16.11 -15.71
N ALA A 125 18.82 -15.73 -16.49
CA ALA A 125 17.69 -16.61 -16.81
C ALA A 125 18.16 -17.91 -17.49
N LEU A 126 19.09 -17.81 -18.46
CA LEU A 126 19.65 -18.98 -19.14
C LEU A 126 20.42 -19.90 -18.18
N VAL A 127 21.21 -19.33 -17.27
CA VAL A 127 21.94 -20.09 -16.25
C VAL A 127 20.96 -20.77 -15.28
N ALA A 128 19.93 -20.05 -14.80
CA ALA A 128 18.92 -20.59 -13.92
C ALA A 128 18.15 -21.75 -14.56
N ILE A 129 17.73 -21.60 -15.82
CA ILE A 129 17.11 -22.69 -16.61
C ILE A 129 18.07 -23.88 -16.74
N GLY A 130 19.34 -23.62 -17.01
CA GLY A 130 20.38 -24.66 -17.05
C GLY A 130 20.50 -25.43 -15.72
N CYS A 131 20.43 -24.74 -14.58
CA CYS A 131 20.39 -25.39 -13.27
C CYS A 131 19.12 -26.20 -13.06
N LEU A 132 17.95 -25.70 -13.46
CA LEU A 132 16.66 -26.41 -13.29
C LEU A 132 16.59 -27.72 -14.09
N TYR A 133 17.18 -27.76 -15.29
CA TYR A 133 17.22 -28.99 -16.09
C TYR A 133 18.43 -29.88 -15.81
N GLY A 134 19.56 -29.30 -15.37
CA GLY A 134 20.79 -30.02 -15.11
C GLY A 134 20.87 -30.64 -13.72
N LEU A 135 20.10 -30.12 -12.76
CA LEU A 135 19.96 -30.65 -11.41
C LEU A 135 18.60 -31.34 -11.31
N ASP A 136 18.56 -32.57 -10.78
CA ASP A 136 17.31 -33.32 -10.57
C ASP A 136 16.57 -32.75 -9.34
N LEU A 137 16.00 -31.55 -9.51
CA LEU A 137 15.39 -30.78 -8.44
C LEU A 137 13.93 -31.21 -8.22
N PRO A 138 13.54 -31.63 -7.00
CA PRO A 138 12.15 -31.96 -6.69
C PRO A 138 11.26 -30.71 -6.46
N TRP A 139 11.72 -29.52 -6.85
CA TRP A 139 11.05 -28.26 -6.55
C TRP A 139 10.01 -27.92 -7.62
N PRO A 140 8.93 -27.20 -7.28
CA PRO A 140 7.83 -26.96 -8.21
C PRO A 140 8.09 -25.83 -9.22
N ILE A 141 9.32 -25.28 -9.29
CA ILE A 141 9.68 -24.18 -10.20
C ILE A 141 10.15 -24.74 -11.54
N GLY A 142 9.52 -24.29 -12.63
CA GLY A 142 9.88 -24.67 -14.00
C GLY A 142 10.48 -23.53 -14.83
N ALA A 143 10.89 -23.85 -16.06
CA ALA A 143 11.40 -22.85 -17.01
C ALA A 143 10.37 -21.76 -17.37
N GLY A 144 9.07 -22.07 -17.30
CA GLY A 144 8.00 -21.10 -17.47
C GLY A 144 8.00 -20.01 -16.40
N ASP A 145 8.29 -20.36 -15.15
CA ASP A 145 8.38 -19.40 -14.03
C ASP A 145 9.59 -18.47 -14.20
N VAL A 146 10.71 -19.00 -14.69
CA VAL A 146 11.90 -18.19 -15.03
C VAL A 146 11.62 -17.26 -16.21
N GLY A 147 10.90 -17.74 -17.23
CA GLY A 147 10.47 -16.91 -18.36
C GLY A 147 9.55 -15.78 -17.95
N ARG A 148 8.58 -16.07 -17.06
CA ARG A 148 7.69 -15.06 -16.47
C ARG A 148 8.49 -14.03 -15.67
N TRP A 149 9.36 -14.48 -14.77
CA TRP A 149 10.22 -13.61 -13.98
C TRP A 149 11.08 -12.70 -14.86
N LEU A 150 11.73 -13.25 -15.89
CA LEU A 150 12.54 -12.50 -16.84
C LEU A 150 11.72 -11.40 -17.51
N GLY A 151 10.50 -11.71 -17.99
CA GLY A 151 9.63 -10.76 -18.65
C GLY A 151 9.14 -9.64 -17.72
N GLU A 152 8.60 -10.00 -16.56
CA GLU A 152 8.08 -9.05 -15.56
C GLU A 152 9.20 -8.14 -15.03
N THR A 153 10.37 -8.69 -14.70
CA THR A 153 11.53 -7.93 -14.24
C THR A 153 12.07 -7.00 -15.32
N LEU A 154 12.17 -7.45 -16.56
CA LEU A 154 12.63 -6.61 -17.67
C LEU A 154 11.68 -5.42 -17.91
N VAL A 155 10.37 -5.62 -17.79
CA VAL A 155 9.37 -4.53 -17.90
C VAL A 155 9.59 -3.50 -16.79
N VAL A 156 9.73 -3.94 -15.53
CA VAL A 156 9.93 -3.03 -14.38
C VAL A 156 11.25 -2.26 -14.50
N GLU A 157 12.35 -2.95 -14.80
CA GLU A 157 13.65 -2.29 -14.97
C GLU A 157 13.65 -1.30 -16.13
N THR A 158 12.95 -1.61 -17.23
CA THR A 158 12.83 -0.73 -18.39
C THR A 158 12.11 0.57 -18.03
N VAL A 159 10.99 0.49 -17.30
CA VAL A 159 10.23 1.70 -16.91
C VAL A 159 10.99 2.55 -15.88
N ILE A 160 11.67 1.92 -14.92
CA ILE A 160 12.50 2.63 -13.94
C ILE A 160 13.69 3.30 -14.63
N PHE A 161 14.35 2.60 -15.55
CA PHE A 161 15.44 3.16 -16.36
C PHE A 161 14.96 4.33 -17.22
N ALA A 162 13.81 4.19 -17.90
CA ALA A 162 13.25 5.24 -18.75
C ALA A 162 12.89 6.50 -17.95
N LEU A 163 12.23 6.34 -16.79
CA LEU A 163 11.97 7.43 -15.85
C LEU A 163 13.28 8.05 -15.37
N GLY A 164 14.26 7.23 -15.00
CA GLY A 164 15.58 7.67 -14.60
C GLY A 164 16.25 8.53 -15.67
N VAL A 165 16.24 8.12 -16.94
CA VAL A 165 16.81 8.92 -18.03
C VAL A 165 16.08 10.26 -18.17
N MET A 166 14.75 10.28 -18.07
CA MET A 166 13.95 11.50 -18.11
C MET A 166 14.33 12.47 -16.99
N VAL A 167 14.40 11.98 -15.74
CA VAL A 167 14.84 12.80 -14.60
C VAL A 167 16.28 13.28 -14.80
N GLY A 168 17.16 12.45 -15.35
CA GLY A 168 18.56 12.80 -15.66
C GLY A 168 18.68 13.97 -16.62
N VAL A 169 17.82 14.04 -17.64
CA VAL A 169 17.77 15.19 -18.57
C VAL A 169 17.31 16.48 -17.86
N LEU A 170 16.41 16.37 -16.89
CA LEU A 170 15.85 17.50 -16.14
C LEU A 170 16.81 18.12 -15.12
N VAL A 171 17.88 17.43 -14.75
CA VAL A 171 18.84 17.86 -13.72
C VAL A 171 20.23 18.08 -14.31
N GLY A 172 21.09 18.74 -13.55
CA GLY A 172 22.50 18.98 -13.91
C GLY A 172 23.49 18.33 -12.95
N GLN A 173 23.04 17.56 -11.96
CA GLN A 173 23.91 16.92 -10.96
C GLN A 173 23.54 15.45 -10.76
N SER A 174 24.55 14.57 -10.75
CA SER A 174 24.31 13.12 -10.60
C SER A 174 23.72 12.72 -9.25
N ILE A 175 24.06 13.42 -8.16
CA ILE A 175 23.47 13.14 -6.84
C ILE A 175 21.99 13.52 -6.85
N VAL A 176 21.65 14.72 -7.33
CA VAL A 176 20.26 15.18 -7.45
C VAL A 176 19.46 14.28 -8.39
N HIS A 177 20.08 13.77 -9.46
CA HIS A 177 19.48 12.80 -10.37
C HIS A 177 19.00 11.55 -9.64
N ILE A 178 19.88 10.88 -8.89
CA ILE A 178 19.54 9.65 -8.18
C ILE A 178 18.45 9.91 -7.14
N VAL A 179 18.56 10.99 -6.36
CA VAL A 179 17.58 11.35 -5.33
C VAL A 179 16.21 11.68 -5.96
N LEU A 180 16.16 12.51 -7.00
CA LEU A 180 14.90 12.87 -7.65
C LEU A 180 14.26 11.71 -8.40
N THR A 181 15.05 10.77 -8.94
CA THR A 181 14.49 9.56 -9.56
C THR A 181 13.78 8.70 -8.53
N ASN A 182 14.39 8.53 -7.35
CA ASN A 182 13.75 7.83 -6.24
C ASN A 182 12.47 8.55 -5.78
N ILE A 183 12.54 9.87 -5.59
CA ILE A 183 11.34 10.64 -5.23
C ILE A 183 10.26 10.47 -6.30
N ALA A 184 10.58 10.54 -7.58
CA ALA A 184 9.62 10.42 -8.68
C ALA A 184 8.93 9.05 -8.72
N LEU A 185 9.63 7.96 -8.39
CA LEU A 185 9.04 6.61 -8.33
C LEU A 185 7.94 6.50 -7.27
N PHE A 186 8.15 7.12 -6.11
CA PHE A 186 7.18 7.09 -5.01
C PHE A 186 6.22 8.27 -5.03
N PHE A 187 6.45 9.30 -5.86
CA PHE A 187 5.70 10.55 -5.81
C PHE A 187 4.19 10.38 -6.04
N PRO A 188 3.70 9.61 -7.04
CA PRO A 188 2.26 9.44 -7.27
C PRO A 188 1.54 8.82 -6.07
N THR A 189 2.07 7.72 -5.53
CA THR A 189 1.54 7.07 -4.33
C THR A 189 1.70 7.98 -3.10
N GLY A 190 2.87 8.56 -2.91
CA GLY A 190 3.22 9.39 -1.76
C GLY A 190 2.34 10.64 -1.63
N ILE A 191 2.07 11.35 -2.73
CA ILE A 191 1.20 12.53 -2.69
C ILE A 191 -0.25 12.16 -2.37
N MET A 192 -0.76 11.04 -2.91
CA MET A 192 -2.10 10.55 -2.58
C MET A 192 -2.18 10.14 -1.11
N VAL A 193 -1.16 9.43 -0.60
CA VAL A 193 -1.06 9.09 0.83
C VAL A 193 -1.10 10.35 1.70
N LEU A 194 -0.33 11.36 1.34
CA LEU A 194 -0.30 12.63 2.08
C LEU A 194 -1.64 13.36 2.01
N LEU A 195 -2.30 13.41 0.85
CA LEU A 195 -3.60 14.07 0.69
C LEU A 195 -4.69 13.35 1.51
N PHE A 196 -4.90 12.05 1.28
CA PHE A 196 -5.97 11.30 1.92
C PHE A 196 -5.75 11.11 3.43
N SER A 197 -4.50 11.07 3.91
CA SER A 197 -4.21 11.04 5.35
C SER A 197 -4.48 12.39 6.04
N ASN A 198 -4.46 13.50 5.30
CA ASN A 198 -4.76 14.82 5.85
C ASN A 198 -6.26 15.16 5.80
N LEU A 199 -7.01 14.60 4.86
CA LEU A 199 -8.45 14.88 4.73
C LEU A 199 -9.26 14.61 6.02
N PRO A 200 -9.06 13.51 6.79
CA PRO A 200 -9.76 13.29 8.07
C PRO A 200 -9.50 14.36 9.14
N LEU A 201 -8.40 15.10 9.04
CA LEU A 201 -8.10 16.20 9.96
C LEU A 201 -9.02 17.41 9.70
N TRP A 202 -9.48 17.59 8.45
CA TRP A 202 -10.27 18.74 8.02
C TRP A 202 -11.74 18.41 7.70
N LEU A 203 -12.01 17.19 7.25
CA LEU A 203 -13.33 16.67 6.89
C LEU A 203 -13.73 15.58 7.89
N TYR A 204 -14.52 15.97 8.87
CA TYR A 204 -15.06 15.02 9.86
C TYR A 204 -15.90 13.95 9.16
N GLY A 205 -15.59 12.67 9.41
CA GLY A 205 -16.26 11.54 8.75
C GLY A 205 -15.57 10.99 7.51
N PHE A 206 -14.43 11.55 7.08
CA PHE A 206 -13.72 11.12 5.87
C PHE A 206 -13.09 9.71 6.04
N PRO A 207 -13.43 8.73 5.19
CA PRO A 207 -12.90 7.37 5.28
C PRO A 207 -11.57 7.25 4.51
N ASP A 208 -10.49 7.78 5.07
CA ASP A 208 -9.12 7.68 4.53
C ASP A 208 -8.71 6.26 4.12
N GLY A 209 -8.94 5.27 5.00
CA GLY A 209 -8.63 3.87 4.74
C GLY A 209 -9.35 3.29 3.52
N TYR A 210 -10.48 3.88 3.11
CA TYR A 210 -11.11 3.54 1.83
C TYR A 210 -10.19 3.91 0.66
N TYR A 211 -9.83 5.19 0.58
CA TYR A 211 -9.09 5.70 -0.57
C TYR A 211 -7.62 5.28 -0.57
N LEU A 212 -7.08 4.93 0.60
CA LEU A 212 -5.71 4.42 0.80
C LEU A 212 -5.60 2.90 0.65
N SER A 213 -6.59 2.22 0.05
CA SER A 213 -6.57 0.77 -0.18
C SER A 213 -5.31 0.26 -0.91
N GLY A 214 -5.07 -1.06 -0.83
CA GLY A 214 -3.86 -1.72 -1.38
C GLY A 214 -3.52 -1.33 -2.83
N ASN A 215 -4.52 -1.08 -3.68
CA ASN A 215 -4.32 -0.70 -5.08
C ASN A 215 -3.49 0.59 -5.28
N LEU A 216 -3.43 1.48 -4.28
CA LEU A 216 -2.61 2.68 -4.36
C LEU A 216 -1.11 2.37 -4.23
N MET A 217 -0.77 1.30 -3.49
CA MET A 217 0.61 0.86 -3.30
C MET A 217 1.16 0.22 -4.57
N ASP A 218 0.31 -0.37 -5.41
CA ASP A 218 0.67 -0.93 -6.73
C ASP A 218 1.26 0.11 -7.69
N TRP A 219 1.00 1.40 -7.46
CA TRP A 219 1.53 2.47 -8.30
C TRP A 219 3.00 2.79 -7.99
N ALA A 220 3.49 2.39 -6.82
CA ALA A 220 4.90 2.50 -6.47
C ALA A 220 5.63 1.26 -6.99
N LEU A 221 6.32 1.41 -8.13
CA LEU A 221 6.94 0.29 -8.85
C LEU A 221 7.81 -0.65 -7.99
N PRO A 222 8.64 -0.18 -7.04
CA PRO A 222 9.39 -1.09 -6.16
C PRO A 222 8.48 -1.95 -5.26
N ILE A 223 7.38 -1.38 -4.76
CA ILE A 223 6.41 -2.11 -3.94
C ILE A 223 5.65 -3.12 -4.82
N ARG A 224 5.21 -2.69 -6.01
CA ARG A 224 4.53 -3.57 -6.97
C ARG A 224 5.41 -4.75 -7.38
N TYR A 225 6.71 -4.53 -7.57
CA TYR A 225 7.66 -5.61 -7.87
C TYR A 225 7.70 -6.65 -6.74
N ALA A 226 7.78 -6.22 -5.48
CA ALA A 226 7.75 -7.14 -4.34
C ALA A 226 6.45 -8.00 -4.32
N MET A 227 5.32 -7.40 -4.72
CA MET A 227 4.01 -8.07 -4.79
C MET A 227 3.87 -9.06 -5.97
N LEU A 228 4.81 -9.10 -6.92
CA LEU A 228 4.81 -10.08 -8.03
C LEU A 228 4.94 -11.53 -7.55
N THR A 229 5.42 -11.71 -6.32
CA THR A 229 5.52 -13.03 -5.68
C THR A 229 4.16 -13.69 -5.50
N ASP A 230 3.13 -12.91 -5.16
CA ASP A 230 1.77 -13.41 -4.94
C ASP A 230 0.81 -13.05 -6.08
N GLN A 231 1.06 -11.94 -6.79
CA GLN A 231 0.17 -11.40 -7.81
C GLN A 231 0.90 -11.13 -9.12
N ALA A 232 0.69 -12.01 -10.10
CA ALA A 232 1.28 -11.89 -11.43
C ALA A 232 0.95 -10.56 -12.12
N MET A 233 1.86 -10.10 -12.97
CA MET A 233 1.61 -8.93 -13.80
C MET A 233 0.64 -9.30 -14.90
N SER A 234 -0.46 -8.54 -15.02
CA SER A 234 -1.38 -8.74 -16.14
C SER A 234 -0.76 -8.27 -17.46
N ALA A 235 -1.16 -8.85 -18.60
CA ALA A 235 -0.67 -8.40 -19.90
C ALA A 235 -1.02 -6.92 -20.19
N GLY A 236 -2.16 -6.44 -19.70
CA GLY A 236 -2.56 -5.03 -19.81
C GLY A 236 -1.67 -4.10 -18.98
N GLU A 237 -1.31 -4.52 -17.77
CA GLU A 237 -0.37 -3.78 -16.90
C GLU A 237 1.02 -3.70 -17.54
N ALA A 238 1.56 -4.83 -18.02
CA ALA A 238 2.85 -4.86 -18.72
C ALA A 238 2.85 -3.96 -19.96
N GLY A 239 1.79 -4.01 -20.77
CA GLY A 239 1.63 -3.15 -21.94
C GLY A 239 1.58 -1.66 -21.59
N LEU A 240 0.90 -1.29 -20.50
CA LEU A 240 0.84 0.09 -20.01
C LEU A 240 2.22 0.58 -19.54
N LEU A 241 2.97 -0.22 -18.77
CA LEU A 241 4.31 0.14 -18.29
C LEU A 241 5.31 0.31 -19.43
N LEU A 242 5.23 -0.53 -20.47
CA LEU A 242 6.06 -0.40 -21.67
C LEU A 242 5.67 0.85 -22.47
N LEU A 243 4.38 1.15 -22.62
CA LEU A 243 3.91 2.38 -23.25
C LEU A 243 4.40 3.62 -22.49
N LEU A 244 4.34 3.58 -21.15
CA LEU A 244 4.86 4.64 -20.29
C LEU A 244 6.37 4.81 -20.46
N SER A 245 7.11 3.70 -20.58
CA SER A 245 8.56 3.72 -20.86
C SER A 245 8.88 4.41 -22.19
N LEU A 246 8.13 4.10 -23.25
CA LEU A 246 8.26 4.76 -24.55
C LEU A 246 7.95 6.25 -24.46
N LEU A 247 6.91 6.63 -23.71
CA LEU A 247 6.59 8.03 -23.44
C LEU A 247 7.74 8.74 -22.73
N PHE A 248 8.31 8.15 -21.68
CA PHE A 248 9.45 8.73 -20.96
C PHE A 248 10.69 8.88 -21.85
N PHE A 249 11.02 7.89 -22.69
CA PHE A 249 12.10 8.04 -23.66
C PHE A 249 11.84 9.14 -24.68
N GLY A 250 10.63 9.22 -25.24
CA GLY A 250 10.24 10.27 -26.18
C GLY A 250 10.34 11.67 -25.58
N VAL A 251 9.79 11.84 -24.37
CA VAL A 251 9.88 13.10 -23.61
C VAL A 251 11.33 13.44 -23.27
N SER A 252 12.15 12.45 -22.91
CA SER A 252 13.58 12.65 -22.63
C SER A 252 14.33 13.19 -23.84
N ILE A 253 14.08 12.64 -25.04
CA ILE A 253 14.69 13.12 -26.29
C ILE A 253 14.24 14.56 -26.56
N TRP A 254 12.93 14.83 -26.49
CA TRP A 254 12.37 16.16 -26.72
C TRP A 254 12.91 17.23 -25.74
N LEU A 255 13.06 16.88 -24.45
CA LEU A 255 13.65 17.73 -23.44
C LEU A 255 15.15 17.95 -23.70
N TYR A 256 15.87 16.90 -24.09
CA TYR A 256 17.30 16.96 -24.31
C TYR A 256 17.70 17.86 -25.48
N GLU A 257 16.91 17.87 -26.56
CA GLU A 257 17.09 18.81 -27.66
C GLU A 257 17.09 20.27 -27.18
N ARG A 258 16.19 20.59 -26.24
CA ARG A 258 15.97 21.94 -25.70
C ARG A 258 16.84 22.27 -24.50
N ARG A 259 17.63 21.31 -24.01
CA ARG A 259 18.46 21.47 -22.81
C ARG A 259 19.66 22.39 -23.10
N PRO A 260 19.84 23.49 -22.34
CA PRO A 260 21.06 24.29 -22.42
C PRO A 260 22.27 23.49 -21.96
N THR A 261 23.41 23.56 -22.65
CA THR A 261 24.64 22.86 -22.22
C THR A 261 25.20 23.43 -20.92
N GLU A 262 25.01 24.74 -20.70
CA GLU A 262 25.36 25.46 -19.47
C GLU A 262 24.57 25.01 -18.22
N ALA A 263 23.52 24.21 -18.40
CA ALA A 263 22.78 23.61 -17.30
C ALA A 263 23.58 22.54 -16.54
N ALA A 264 24.71 22.07 -17.10
CA ALA A 264 25.60 21.14 -16.43
C ALA A 264 26.06 21.69 -15.07
N GLY A 265 25.96 20.86 -14.04
CA GLY A 265 26.24 21.22 -12.66
C GLY A 265 25.10 21.94 -11.94
N GLN A 266 24.04 22.42 -12.60
CA GLN A 266 22.86 23.05 -11.95
C GLN A 266 21.95 22.01 -11.27
N ALA A 267 21.22 22.40 -10.21
CA ALA A 267 20.31 21.47 -9.53
C ALA A 267 19.15 21.04 -10.46
N LEU A 268 18.57 21.99 -11.19
CA LEU A 268 17.55 21.77 -12.21
C LEU A 268 17.98 22.45 -13.51
N ALA A 269 17.90 21.73 -14.62
CA ALA A 269 18.34 22.19 -15.92
C ALA A 269 17.42 23.27 -16.50
N PHE A 270 16.13 23.23 -16.15
CA PHE A 270 15.13 24.20 -16.62
C PHE A 270 14.71 25.14 -15.48
N SER A 271 14.80 26.45 -15.72
CA SER A 271 14.48 27.48 -14.72
C SER A 271 13.00 27.47 -14.30
N VAL A 272 12.09 27.10 -15.22
CA VAL A 272 10.64 27.00 -14.98
C VAL A 272 10.30 25.93 -13.94
N LEU A 273 11.11 24.88 -13.81
CA LEU A 273 10.89 23.79 -12.84
C LEU A 273 11.31 24.17 -11.41
N ARG A 274 12.12 25.22 -11.24
CA ARG A 274 12.61 25.66 -9.93
C ARG A 274 11.48 26.04 -8.97
N PRO A 275 10.51 26.92 -9.32
CA PRO A 275 9.39 27.21 -8.43
C PRO A 275 8.51 25.99 -8.20
N LEU A 276 8.26 25.16 -9.21
CA LEU A 276 7.46 23.94 -9.08
C LEU A 276 8.07 22.99 -8.05
N PHE A 277 9.38 22.76 -8.12
CA PHE A 277 10.11 21.94 -7.15
C PHE A 277 10.04 22.53 -5.74
N VAL A 278 10.30 23.83 -5.59
CA VAL A 278 10.30 24.48 -4.27
C VAL A 278 8.92 24.41 -3.60
N TYR A 279 7.86 24.78 -4.33
CA TYR A 279 6.52 24.76 -3.77
C TYR A 279 5.97 23.35 -3.63
N GLY A 280 6.36 22.42 -4.51
CA GLY A 280 6.03 20.99 -4.38
C GLY A 280 6.60 20.38 -3.11
N VAL A 281 7.90 20.60 -2.83
CA VAL A 281 8.53 20.13 -1.59
C VAL A 281 7.90 20.80 -0.37
N ALA A 282 7.66 22.12 -0.41
CA ALA A 282 6.99 22.83 0.68
C ALA A 282 5.58 22.30 0.94
N PHE A 283 4.82 21.97 -0.11
CA PHE A 283 3.49 21.38 -0.03
C PHE A 283 3.52 19.99 0.59
N CYS A 284 4.38 19.09 0.09
CA CYS A 284 4.52 17.75 0.65
C CYS A 284 4.92 17.82 2.14
N MET A 285 5.90 18.65 2.47
CA MET A 285 6.34 18.83 3.86
C MET A 285 5.24 19.44 4.74
N CYS A 286 4.45 20.38 4.22
CA CYS A 286 3.26 20.91 4.89
C CYS A 286 2.35 19.75 5.32
N LEU A 287 1.92 18.93 4.36
CA LEU A 287 1.03 17.79 4.60
C LEU A 287 1.64 16.76 5.56
N THR A 288 2.93 16.47 5.44
CA THR A 288 3.64 15.57 6.35
C THR A 288 3.61 16.09 7.79
N GLY A 289 3.89 17.38 7.99
CA GLY A 289 3.91 17.99 9.32
C GLY A 289 2.53 18.02 9.97
N GLY A 290 1.49 18.39 9.22
CA GLY A 290 0.12 18.37 9.73
C GLY A 290 -0.38 16.97 10.07
N PHE A 291 -0.08 15.98 9.24
CA PHE A 291 -0.38 14.58 9.54
C PHE A 291 0.36 14.11 10.81
N TYR A 292 1.67 14.32 10.90
CA TYR A 292 2.47 13.90 12.05
C TYR A 292 1.92 14.46 13.37
N PHE A 293 1.71 15.78 13.45
CA PHE A 293 1.17 16.39 14.66
C PHE A 293 -0.29 16.02 14.90
N GLY A 294 -1.10 15.82 13.85
CA GLY A 294 -2.47 15.31 13.98
C GLY A 294 -2.56 13.93 14.61
N GLN A 295 -1.58 13.07 14.35
CA GLN A 295 -1.48 11.74 14.97
C GLN A 295 -0.91 11.79 16.39
N VAL A 296 0.07 12.65 16.65
CA VAL A 296 0.67 12.79 18.00
C VAL A 296 -0.32 13.43 18.96
N GLN A 297 -0.87 14.59 18.60
CA GLN A 297 -1.73 15.40 19.44
C GLN A 297 -2.84 16.00 18.59
N ARG A 298 -4.07 15.48 18.73
CA ARG A 298 -5.25 15.85 17.95
C ARG A 298 -5.85 17.21 18.34
N GLN A 299 -5.00 18.20 18.61
CA GLN A 299 -5.37 19.57 18.90
C GLN A 299 -4.99 20.46 17.73
N TRP A 300 -5.91 21.35 17.35
CA TRP A 300 -5.76 22.24 16.20
C TRP A 300 -4.49 23.09 16.23
N GLY A 301 -4.06 23.57 17.40
CA GLY A 301 -2.83 24.35 17.54
C GLY A 301 -1.58 23.59 17.10
N TRP A 302 -1.46 22.32 17.49
CA TRP A 302 -0.32 21.46 17.13
C TRP A 302 -0.35 21.05 15.66
N ILE A 303 -1.54 20.77 15.12
CA ILE A 303 -1.71 20.47 13.69
C ILE A 303 -1.28 21.67 12.83
N ILE A 304 -1.75 22.87 13.16
CA ILE A 304 -1.38 24.12 12.46
C ILE A 304 0.11 24.39 12.61
N PHE A 305 0.67 24.22 13.82
CA PHE A 305 2.11 24.33 14.05
C PHE A 305 2.88 23.35 13.15
N GLY A 306 2.43 22.09 13.05
CA GLY A 306 3.02 21.07 12.18
C GLY A 306 3.04 21.50 10.70
N TYR A 307 1.90 21.96 10.18
CA TYR A 307 1.80 22.48 8.82
C TYR A 307 2.79 23.62 8.55
N VAL A 308 2.84 24.61 9.44
CA VAL A 308 3.69 25.81 9.28
C VAL A 308 5.17 25.47 9.45
N ALA A 309 5.54 24.74 10.50
CA ALA A 309 6.92 24.43 10.81
C ALA A 309 7.56 23.57 9.70
N PHE A 310 6.89 22.50 9.27
CA PHE A 310 7.43 21.62 8.25
C PHE A 310 7.42 22.27 6.86
N SER A 311 6.39 23.05 6.50
CA SER A 311 6.38 23.75 5.22
C SER A 311 7.47 24.82 5.14
N LEU A 312 7.76 25.53 6.25
CA LEU A 312 8.87 26.48 6.33
C LEU A 312 10.22 25.78 6.13
N ILE A 313 10.44 24.66 6.82
CA ILE A 313 11.65 23.83 6.67
C ILE A 313 11.76 23.32 5.23
N GLY A 314 10.69 22.75 4.68
CA GLY A 314 10.63 22.22 3.31
C GLY A 314 10.92 23.29 2.26
N TYR A 315 10.32 24.48 2.41
CA TYR A 315 10.58 25.61 1.53
C TYR A 315 12.04 26.07 1.61
N ALA A 316 12.58 26.21 2.82
CA ALA A 316 13.98 26.61 3.02
C ALA A 316 14.95 25.60 2.42
N VAL A 317 14.78 24.31 2.70
CA VAL A 317 15.62 23.22 2.16
C VAL A 317 15.53 23.17 0.63
N ALA A 318 14.33 23.26 0.06
CA ALA A 318 14.18 23.25 -1.39
C ALA A 318 14.84 24.47 -2.06
N GLN A 319 14.74 25.65 -1.45
CA GLN A 319 15.47 26.83 -1.90
C GLN A 319 16.99 26.65 -1.80
N MET A 320 17.48 26.02 -0.73
CA MET A 320 18.91 25.72 -0.56
C MET A 320 19.42 24.76 -1.63
N VAL A 321 18.64 23.74 -1.99
CA VAL A 321 18.97 22.80 -3.08
C VAL A 321 19.01 23.53 -4.43
N VAL A 322 17.99 24.34 -4.73
CA VAL A 322 17.90 25.06 -6.02
C VAL A 322 19.00 26.11 -6.17
N MET A 323 19.27 26.90 -5.13
CA MET A 323 20.26 27.97 -5.16
C MET A 323 21.67 27.52 -4.78
N LYS A 324 21.83 26.29 -4.25
CA LYS A 324 23.08 25.72 -3.74
C LYS A 324 23.78 26.59 -2.70
N THR A 325 23.00 27.27 -1.88
CA THR A 325 23.50 28.14 -0.81
C THR A 325 22.56 28.08 0.37
N TRP A 326 23.10 28.21 1.58
CA TRP A 326 22.34 28.29 2.81
C TRP A 326 21.67 29.66 3.02
N ARG A 327 22.13 30.69 2.29
CA ARG A 327 21.69 32.09 2.42
C ARG A 327 20.40 32.35 1.65
N VAL A 328 19.31 31.67 2.01
CA VAL A 328 18.01 31.72 1.29
C VAL A 328 16.96 32.62 1.94
N PHE A 329 17.25 33.18 3.11
CA PHE A 329 16.33 33.97 3.93
C PHE A 329 15.75 35.21 3.22
N HIS A 330 16.44 35.74 2.22
CA HIS A 330 15.95 36.88 1.43
C HIS A 330 14.76 36.51 0.51
N LYS A 331 14.44 35.23 0.32
CA LYS A 331 13.30 34.74 -0.49
C LYS A 331 12.01 34.53 0.33
N TRP A 332 11.89 35.15 1.50
CA TRP A 332 10.73 35.03 2.40
C TRP A 332 9.39 35.43 1.75
N LYS A 333 9.38 36.37 0.80
CA LYS A 333 8.16 36.78 0.08
C LYS A 333 7.48 35.61 -0.65
N GLY A 334 8.25 34.70 -1.22
CA GLY A 334 7.71 33.51 -1.89
C GLY A 334 7.04 32.55 -0.90
N TYR A 335 7.59 32.43 0.32
CA TYR A 335 6.97 31.65 1.38
C TYR A 335 5.64 32.26 1.84
N ILE A 336 5.57 33.60 1.97
CA ILE A 336 4.31 34.27 2.33
C ILE A 336 3.23 34.01 1.28
N ALA A 337 3.57 34.09 -0.01
CA ALA A 337 2.63 33.78 -1.08
C ALA A 337 2.14 32.32 -0.99
N PHE A 338 3.05 31.37 -0.75
CA PHE A 338 2.70 29.97 -0.52
C PHE A 338 1.79 29.79 0.71
N ALA A 339 2.14 30.39 1.84
CA ALA A 339 1.36 30.33 3.07
C ALA A 339 -0.06 30.89 2.86
N ALA A 340 -0.19 32.02 2.17
CA ALA A 340 -1.50 32.60 1.84
C ALA A 340 -2.36 31.65 1.00
N VAL A 341 -1.79 31.04 -0.06
CA VAL A 341 -2.50 30.05 -0.90
C VAL A 341 -2.92 28.84 -0.08
N MET A 342 -2.03 28.31 0.76
CA MET A 342 -2.34 27.17 1.63
C MET A 342 -3.43 27.48 2.65
N SER A 343 -3.40 28.69 3.25
CA SER A 343 -4.47 29.14 4.15
C SER A 343 -5.81 29.21 3.44
N VAL A 344 -5.87 29.77 2.23
CA VAL A 344 -7.11 29.80 1.43
C VAL A 344 -7.59 28.39 1.12
N LEU A 345 -6.70 27.47 0.74
CA LEU A 345 -7.03 26.09 0.45
C LEU A 345 -7.63 25.38 1.68
N PHE A 346 -6.95 25.45 2.83
CA PHE A 346 -7.43 24.83 4.07
C PHE A 346 -8.73 25.46 4.57
N LEU A 347 -8.90 26.77 4.45
CA LEU A 347 -10.15 27.44 4.77
C LEU A 347 -11.28 26.97 3.85
N THR A 348 -11.01 26.80 2.55
CA THR A 348 -12.01 26.29 1.59
C THR A 348 -12.47 24.89 1.98
N VAL A 349 -11.54 24.00 2.35
CA VAL A 349 -11.90 22.66 2.84
C VAL A 349 -12.70 22.74 4.14
N ARG A 350 -12.30 23.61 5.08
CA ARG A 350 -12.99 23.77 6.38
C ARG A 350 -14.40 24.35 6.26
N LEU A 351 -14.63 25.24 5.30
CA LEU A 351 -15.95 25.82 5.04
C LEU A 351 -16.92 24.80 4.44
N ASP A 352 -16.40 23.69 3.91
CA ASP A 352 -17.19 22.60 3.33
C ASP A 352 -18.27 23.09 2.35
N PRO A 353 -17.89 23.78 1.25
CA PRO A 353 -18.85 24.37 0.31
C PRO A 353 -19.71 23.31 -0.40
N VAL A 354 -19.20 22.08 -0.49
CA VAL A 354 -19.90 20.93 -1.06
C VAL A 354 -20.89 20.32 -0.05
N GLY A 355 -20.76 20.64 1.24
CA GLY A 355 -21.57 20.08 2.31
C GLY A 355 -21.25 18.61 2.61
N TYR A 356 -20.03 18.15 2.34
CA TYR A 356 -19.59 16.77 2.57
C TYR A 356 -19.84 16.30 4.01
N VAL A 357 -19.46 17.11 5.00
CA VAL A 357 -19.58 16.79 6.43
C VAL A 357 -21.04 16.79 6.84
N ARG A 358 -21.84 17.75 6.32
CA ARG A 358 -23.24 17.95 6.71
C ARG A 358 -24.21 17.00 5.99
N HIS A 359 -23.75 16.30 4.96
CA HIS A 359 -24.62 15.49 4.13
C HIS A 359 -25.01 14.16 4.81
N VAL A 360 -26.26 14.10 5.28
CA VAL A 360 -26.92 12.88 5.76
C VAL A 360 -28.08 12.55 4.81
N PRO A 361 -28.09 11.38 4.16
CA PRO A 361 -29.15 11.03 3.20
C PRO A 361 -30.56 11.07 3.81
N ASN A 362 -31.58 11.35 2.99
CA ASN A 362 -32.97 11.29 3.43
C ASN A 362 -33.42 9.85 3.65
N LEU A 363 -34.26 9.62 4.66
CA LEU A 363 -34.73 8.28 5.02
C LEU A 363 -35.47 7.57 3.87
N SER A 364 -36.17 8.32 3.03
CA SER A 364 -36.91 7.81 1.87
C SER A 364 -36.00 7.24 0.77
N ASP A 365 -34.76 7.70 0.71
CA ASP A 365 -33.87 7.46 -0.43
C ASP A 365 -32.90 6.31 -0.14
N ILE A 366 -32.81 5.89 1.12
CA ILE A 366 -31.95 4.78 1.56
C ILE A 366 -32.61 3.44 1.22
N GLU A 367 -31.89 2.59 0.49
CA GLU A 367 -32.28 1.20 0.26
C GLU A 367 -31.79 0.31 1.40
N LYS A 368 -30.51 0.44 1.76
CA LYS A 368 -29.87 -0.36 2.81
C LYS A 368 -28.67 0.39 3.41
N VAL A 369 -28.33 0.07 4.66
CA VAL A 369 -27.24 0.73 5.38
C VAL A 369 -26.28 -0.29 5.99
N TYR A 370 -24.99 -0.04 5.83
CA TYR A 370 -23.91 -0.73 6.49
C TYR A 370 -23.51 0.02 7.76
N PHE A 371 -23.31 -0.75 8.82
CA PHE A 371 -22.85 -0.24 10.11
C PHE A 371 -21.84 -1.24 10.69
N GLY A 372 -20.58 -0.85 10.73
CA GLY A 372 -19.49 -1.74 11.18
C GLY A 372 -18.27 -0.98 11.65
N GLN A 373 -17.14 -1.67 11.85
CA GLN A 373 -15.91 -1.07 12.38
C GLN A 373 -14.81 -0.85 11.34
N SER A 374 -14.86 -1.56 10.23
CA SER A 374 -13.80 -1.56 9.22
C SER A 374 -14.34 -1.16 7.86
N VAL A 375 -13.55 -0.36 7.16
CA VAL A 375 -13.81 0.01 5.78
C VAL A 375 -13.47 -1.15 4.84
N MET A 376 -12.53 -2.04 5.21
CA MET A 376 -12.17 -3.20 4.40
C MET A 376 -13.37 -4.10 4.11
N ASN A 377 -14.26 -4.28 5.08
CA ASN A 377 -15.51 -5.05 4.94
C ASN A 377 -16.49 -4.43 3.92
N TRP A 378 -16.28 -3.16 3.54
CA TRP A 378 -17.06 -2.44 2.53
C TRP A 378 -16.38 -2.40 1.15
N GLN A 379 -15.06 -2.57 1.08
CA GLN A 379 -14.26 -2.32 -0.14
C GLN A 379 -14.06 -3.52 -1.05
N ASN A 380 -13.89 -4.70 -0.47
CA ASN A 380 -13.40 -5.85 -1.21
C ASN A 380 -14.35 -7.03 -1.07
N PRO A 381 -15.37 -7.17 -1.93
CA PRO A 381 -16.15 -8.39 -2.02
C PRO A 381 -15.28 -9.59 -2.46
N ASN A 382 -14.19 -9.34 -3.19
CA ASN A 382 -13.41 -10.37 -3.90
C ASN A 382 -11.97 -10.58 -3.38
N LEU A 383 -11.40 -9.73 -2.49
CA LEU A 383 -10.04 -9.98 -1.94
C LEU A 383 -10.03 -10.98 -0.76
N MET A 384 -11.19 -11.55 -0.44
CA MET A 384 -11.29 -12.91 0.11
C MET A 384 -12.07 -13.72 -0.90
N GLU A 385 -11.38 -14.34 -1.86
CA GLU A 385 -11.93 -15.07 -3.01
C GLU A 385 -12.76 -16.32 -2.63
N ARG A 386 -13.26 -16.40 -1.38
CA ARG A 386 -14.28 -17.36 -0.95
C ARG A 386 -15.35 -16.84 0.00
N GLU A 387 -15.23 -15.65 0.59
CA GLU A 387 -16.10 -15.36 1.74
C GLU A 387 -17.16 -14.28 1.49
N PHE A 388 -16.92 -13.14 0.85
CA PHE A 388 -17.85 -12.01 1.04
C PHE A 388 -19.15 -11.98 0.20
N GLU A 389 -19.31 -12.77 -0.86
CA GLU A 389 -20.66 -12.97 -1.44
C GLU A 389 -21.62 -13.68 -0.47
N ALA A 390 -21.10 -14.26 0.64
CA ALA A 390 -21.89 -14.87 1.72
C ALA A 390 -22.18 -13.96 2.94
N PHE A 391 -21.71 -12.69 2.97
CA PHE A 391 -21.74 -11.83 4.18
C PHE A 391 -22.53 -10.53 3.94
N ASP A 392 -23.86 -10.65 3.85
CA ASP A 392 -24.77 -9.50 3.80
C ASP A 392 -24.83 -8.75 5.16
N GLN A 393 -23.88 -7.83 5.40
CA GLN A 393 -23.79 -6.99 6.61
C GLN A 393 -24.64 -5.70 6.53
N PHE A 394 -25.61 -5.66 5.63
CA PHE A 394 -26.45 -4.48 5.42
C PHE A 394 -27.77 -4.56 6.18
N LEU A 395 -28.04 -3.60 7.04
CA LEU A 395 -29.33 -3.41 7.69
C LEU A 395 -30.34 -2.85 6.68
N ARG A 396 -31.50 -3.49 6.59
CA ARG A 396 -32.61 -3.18 5.66
C ARG A 396 -33.91 -2.84 6.39
N THR A 397 -34.05 -3.21 7.67
CA THR A 397 -35.26 -2.86 8.41
C THR A 397 -35.37 -1.33 8.58
N LYS A 398 -36.58 -0.79 8.41
CA LYS A 398 -36.84 0.66 8.52
C LYS A 398 -36.38 1.23 9.87
N ASP A 399 -36.57 0.48 10.95
CA ASP A 399 -36.16 0.89 12.29
C ASP A 399 -34.64 0.99 12.44
N ASN A 400 -33.89 0.04 11.89
CA ASN A 400 -32.43 0.08 11.93
C ASN A 400 -31.84 1.15 11.01
N ILE A 401 -32.40 1.32 9.81
CA ILE A 401 -32.00 2.41 8.91
C ILE A 401 -32.22 3.77 9.62
N LYS A 402 -33.38 3.94 10.28
CA LYS A 402 -33.68 5.14 11.05
C LYS A 402 -32.71 5.33 12.22
N ALA A 403 -32.37 4.27 12.94
CA ALA A 403 -31.43 4.32 14.07
C ALA A 403 -30.00 4.70 13.64
N VAL A 404 -29.47 4.08 12.57
CA VAL A 404 -28.14 4.41 12.03
C VAL A 404 -28.11 5.83 11.50
N ARG A 405 -29.16 6.26 10.79
CA ARG A 405 -29.27 7.65 10.31
C ARG A 405 -29.32 8.65 11.47
N ALA A 406 -30.02 8.34 12.56
CA ALA A 406 -30.08 9.20 13.74
C ALA A 406 -28.71 9.35 14.40
N LEU A 407 -27.97 8.24 14.56
CA LEU A 407 -26.58 8.28 15.03
C LEU A 407 -25.70 9.12 14.10
N HIS A 408 -25.79 8.91 12.78
CA HIS A 408 -25.03 9.68 11.80
C HIS A 408 -25.33 11.19 11.91
N ALA A 409 -26.60 11.58 11.99
CA ALA A 409 -27.00 12.97 12.17
C ALA A 409 -26.46 13.57 13.48
N GLN A 410 -26.48 12.80 14.58
CA GLN A 410 -25.92 13.24 15.86
C GLN A 410 -24.41 13.45 15.77
N LEU A 411 -23.66 12.52 15.16
CA LEU A 411 -22.21 12.64 14.98
C LEU A 411 -21.84 13.86 14.14
N VAL A 412 -22.61 14.14 13.09
CA VAL A 412 -22.41 15.31 12.22
C VAL A 412 -22.65 16.63 12.96
N HIS A 413 -23.61 16.63 13.91
CA HIS A 413 -23.92 17.78 14.76
C HIS A 413 -22.84 17.99 15.84
N ASP A 414 -22.51 16.94 16.59
CA ASP A 414 -21.65 17.03 17.77
C ASP A 414 -20.17 17.10 17.43
N GLN A 415 -19.75 16.49 16.32
CA GLN A 415 -18.37 16.38 15.84
C GLN A 415 -17.36 16.11 16.98
N PRO A 416 -17.55 15.02 17.76
CA PRO A 416 -16.71 14.75 18.90
C PRO A 416 -15.23 14.64 18.46
N LEU A 417 -14.37 15.30 19.23
CA LEU A 417 -12.92 15.25 19.11
C LEU A 417 -12.35 14.47 20.29
N PRO A 418 -12.48 13.12 20.29
CA PRO A 418 -11.97 12.34 21.40
C PRO A 418 -10.45 12.48 21.52
N SER A 419 -9.99 12.46 22.77
CA SER A 419 -8.58 12.28 23.09
C SER A 419 -8.07 10.96 22.51
N ARG A 420 -6.79 10.91 22.11
CA ARG A 420 -6.16 9.70 21.55
C ARG A 420 -6.21 8.49 22.50
N PHE A 421 -6.25 8.74 23.81
CA PHE A 421 -6.38 7.72 24.85
C PHE A 421 -7.82 7.53 25.35
N GLY A 422 -8.79 8.20 24.72
CA GLY A 422 -10.20 8.04 25.05
C GLY A 422 -10.70 6.66 24.63
N ASN A 423 -11.69 6.14 25.35
CA ASN A 423 -12.37 4.91 24.97
C ASN A 423 -13.27 5.18 23.75
N VAL A 424 -12.70 4.99 22.56
CA VAL A 424 -13.34 5.28 21.28
C VAL A 424 -13.50 4.02 20.44
N ARG A 425 -14.55 4.01 19.62
CA ARG A 425 -14.78 2.95 18.64
C ARG A 425 -14.74 3.53 17.23
N PRO A 426 -13.97 2.94 16.30
CA PRO A 426 -14.13 3.26 14.89
C PRO A 426 -15.49 2.75 14.43
N ILE A 427 -16.29 3.63 13.83
CA ILE A 427 -17.56 3.32 13.20
C ILE A 427 -17.46 3.67 11.72
N VAL A 428 -17.88 2.75 10.87
CA VAL A 428 -18.06 2.95 9.44
C VAL A 428 -19.55 2.88 9.13
N ILE A 429 -20.06 3.93 8.50
CA ILE A 429 -21.44 4.02 8.04
C ILE A 429 -21.44 4.10 6.52
N GLY A 430 -22.05 3.10 5.87
CA GLY A 430 -22.17 3.05 4.42
C GLY A 430 -23.63 3.04 3.98
N TYR A 431 -24.05 3.94 3.11
CA TYR A 431 -25.41 3.95 2.54
C TYR A 431 -25.37 3.49 1.10
N VAL A 432 -26.34 2.65 0.74
CA VAL A 432 -26.71 2.42 -0.67
C VAL A 432 -28.08 3.04 -0.86
N LEU A 433 -28.16 4.01 -1.75
CA LEU A 433 -29.39 4.71 -2.10
C LEU A 433 -30.10 3.98 -3.24
N LYS A 434 -31.42 4.24 -3.37
CA LYS A 434 -32.29 3.59 -4.36
C LYS A 434 -31.90 3.88 -5.82
N ASP A 435 -31.16 4.97 -6.06
CA ASP A 435 -30.62 5.35 -7.37
C ASP A 435 -29.28 4.66 -7.69
N GLY A 436 -28.76 3.84 -6.77
CA GLY A 436 -27.46 3.16 -6.88
C GLY A 436 -26.28 3.97 -6.31
N THR A 437 -26.50 5.21 -5.88
CA THR A 437 -25.46 6.05 -5.28
C THR A 437 -24.99 5.46 -3.96
N ARG A 438 -23.67 5.48 -3.71
CA ARG A 438 -23.05 4.96 -2.49
C ARG A 438 -22.39 6.09 -1.70
N LEU A 439 -22.62 6.11 -0.39
CA LEU A 439 -22.01 7.06 0.52
C LEU A 439 -21.31 6.31 1.64
N LEU A 440 -20.06 6.67 1.94
CA LEU A 440 -19.28 6.06 3.02
C LEU A 440 -18.75 7.13 3.97
N ARG A 441 -18.81 6.85 5.27
CA ARG A 441 -18.27 7.68 6.34
C ARG A 441 -17.56 6.82 7.37
N ARG A 442 -16.50 7.37 7.97
CA ARG A 442 -15.76 6.76 9.07
C ARG A 442 -15.60 7.77 10.20
N TYR A 443 -16.00 7.37 11.41
CA TYR A 443 -15.94 8.18 12.61
C TYR A 443 -15.16 7.46 13.70
N GLU A 444 -14.49 8.22 14.56
CA GLU A 444 -14.03 7.74 15.86
C GLU A 444 -15.00 8.25 16.91
N VAL A 445 -15.75 7.35 17.52
CA VAL A 445 -16.90 7.71 18.36
C VAL A 445 -16.61 7.34 19.81
N PRO A 446 -16.66 8.30 20.76
CA PRO A 446 -16.62 8.00 22.18
C PRO A 446 -17.77 7.07 22.56
N ILE A 447 -17.48 5.97 23.26
CA ILE A 447 -18.47 4.92 23.47
C ILE A 447 -19.60 5.39 24.40
N GLU A 448 -19.26 5.97 25.55
CA GLU A 448 -20.21 6.27 26.63
C GLU A 448 -21.33 7.24 26.22
N PRO A 449 -21.08 8.41 25.58
CA PRO A 449 -22.14 9.35 25.23
C PRO A 449 -23.08 8.83 24.15
N TYR A 450 -22.62 7.86 23.34
CA TYR A 450 -23.35 7.30 22.21
C TYR A 450 -23.88 5.89 22.48
N MET A 451 -23.72 5.36 23.70
CA MET A 451 -24.21 4.04 24.10
C MET A 451 -25.69 3.80 23.76
N PRO A 452 -26.62 4.75 23.97
CA PRO A 452 -28.03 4.53 23.60
C PRO A 452 -28.24 4.26 22.10
N TYR A 453 -27.44 4.88 21.23
CA TYR A 453 -27.49 4.62 19.79
C TYR A 453 -26.96 3.24 19.45
N PHE A 454 -25.84 2.84 20.07
CA PHE A 454 -25.30 1.50 19.89
C PHE A 454 -26.28 0.43 20.37
N GLN A 455 -26.89 0.61 21.55
CA GLN A 455 -27.91 -0.29 22.06
C GLN A 455 -29.08 -0.46 21.09
N ARG A 456 -29.54 0.64 20.48
CA ARG A 456 -30.65 0.59 19.50
C ARG A 456 -30.28 -0.15 18.21
N ILE A 457 -29.06 0.03 17.71
CA ILE A 457 -28.61 -0.55 16.44
C ILE A 457 -28.11 -2.00 16.66
N MET A 458 -27.11 -2.16 17.52
CA MET A 458 -26.41 -3.43 17.76
C MET A 458 -27.25 -4.43 18.56
N GLY A 459 -28.20 -3.93 19.37
CA GLY A 459 -29.15 -4.78 20.09
C GLY A 459 -30.27 -5.32 19.18
N SER A 460 -30.39 -4.83 17.95
CA SER A 460 -31.42 -5.30 17.02
C SER A 460 -31.15 -6.73 16.55
N LYS A 461 -32.22 -7.51 16.34
CA LYS A 461 -32.09 -8.88 15.84
C LYS A 461 -31.43 -8.94 14.46
N GLU A 462 -31.72 -7.96 13.60
CA GLU A 462 -31.10 -7.89 12.27
C GLU A 462 -29.59 -7.66 12.36
N TYR A 463 -29.12 -6.76 13.24
CA TYR A 463 -27.68 -6.54 13.41
C TYR A 463 -26.99 -7.79 13.95
N LYS A 464 -27.50 -8.39 15.04
CA LYS A 464 -26.90 -9.60 15.63
C LYS A 464 -26.85 -10.76 14.65
N ARG A 465 -27.90 -10.94 13.85
CA ARG A 465 -27.95 -11.94 12.77
C ARG A 465 -26.83 -11.76 11.75
N GLN A 466 -26.49 -10.52 11.43
CA GLN A 466 -25.44 -10.20 10.46
C GLN A 466 -24.05 -10.24 11.09
N TYR A 467 -23.94 -9.85 12.37
CA TYR A 467 -22.68 -9.83 13.10
C TYR A 467 -22.17 -11.24 13.42
N TYR A 468 -23.03 -12.13 13.94
CA TYR A 468 -22.64 -13.49 14.30
C TYR A 468 -22.93 -14.50 13.19
N LEU A 469 -21.89 -15.20 12.71
CA LEU A 469 -22.01 -16.24 11.68
C LEU A 469 -23.00 -17.34 12.08
N LEU A 470 -22.99 -17.79 13.34
CA LEU A 470 -23.90 -18.83 13.86
C LEU A 470 -25.39 -18.44 13.80
N LEU A 471 -25.71 -17.15 13.81
CA LEU A 471 -27.10 -16.67 13.76
C LEU A 471 -27.63 -16.57 12.32
N ARG A 472 -26.77 -16.74 11.31
CA ARG A 472 -27.13 -16.65 9.90
C ARG A 472 -27.87 -17.90 9.44
N PRO A 473 -28.70 -17.77 8.38
CA PRO A 473 -29.43 -18.91 7.83
C PRO A 473 -28.54 -19.92 7.09
N SER A 474 -27.33 -19.51 6.67
CA SER A 474 -26.41 -20.35 5.89
C SER A 474 -25.01 -20.27 6.51
N TYR A 475 -24.54 -21.40 7.03
CA TYR A 475 -23.14 -21.65 7.40
C TYR A 475 -22.89 -23.15 7.23
N SER A 476 -21.65 -23.53 6.88
CA SER A 476 -21.28 -24.94 6.75
C SER A 476 -21.42 -25.67 8.10
N PRO A 477 -21.95 -26.90 8.14
CA PRO A 477 -22.15 -27.65 9.39
C PRO A 477 -20.90 -27.68 10.27
N ILE A 478 -21.11 -27.52 11.58
CA ILE A 478 -20.02 -27.59 12.56
C ILE A 478 -19.65 -29.06 12.78
N ARG A 479 -18.37 -29.38 12.59
CA ARG A 479 -17.81 -30.72 12.80
C ARG A 479 -17.18 -30.90 14.17
N GLN A 480 -16.65 -29.82 14.74
CA GLN A 480 -15.99 -29.86 16.02
C GLN A 480 -16.12 -28.51 16.73
N VAL A 481 -16.31 -28.56 18.05
CA VAL A 481 -16.24 -27.38 18.91
C VAL A 481 -15.08 -27.58 19.89
N THR A 482 -14.21 -26.59 20.00
CA THR A 482 -13.06 -26.61 20.90
C THR A 482 -13.12 -25.39 21.80
N ILE A 483 -13.19 -25.60 23.12
CA ILE A 483 -13.07 -24.51 24.09
C ILE A 483 -11.62 -24.45 24.54
N ARG A 484 -10.96 -23.31 24.31
CA ARG A 484 -9.57 -23.08 24.68
C ARG A 484 -9.49 -22.17 25.89
N ASN A 485 -8.51 -22.46 26.75
CA ASN A 485 -8.15 -21.56 27.83
C ASN A 485 -7.38 -20.35 27.26
N VAL A 486 -7.77 -19.14 27.64
CA VAL A 486 -7.20 -17.88 27.09
C VAL A 486 -5.73 -17.68 27.50
N GLU A 487 -5.33 -18.14 28.69
CA GLU A 487 -3.97 -17.94 29.22
C GLU A 487 -2.95 -18.91 28.60
N THR A 488 -3.36 -20.15 28.31
CA THR A 488 -2.46 -21.20 27.81
C THR A 488 -2.65 -21.55 26.33
N GLY A 489 -3.77 -21.16 25.72
CA GLY A 489 -4.17 -21.51 24.36
C GLY A 489 -4.49 -23.00 24.15
N ARG A 490 -4.42 -23.82 25.21
CA ARG A 490 -4.64 -25.27 25.15
C ARG A 490 -6.12 -25.59 25.08
N PRO A 491 -6.52 -26.62 24.31
CA PRO A 491 -7.89 -27.10 24.31
C PRO A 491 -8.21 -27.71 25.67
N VAL A 492 -9.32 -27.27 26.25
CA VAL A 492 -9.84 -27.75 27.55
C VAL A 492 -10.99 -28.71 27.33
N VAL A 493 -11.87 -28.38 26.39
CA VAL A 493 -13.02 -29.20 26.01
C VAL A 493 -13.02 -29.34 24.49
N VAL A 494 -13.21 -30.57 24.00
CA VAL A 494 -13.34 -30.87 22.57
C VAL A 494 -14.59 -31.69 22.37
N LEU A 495 -15.56 -31.15 21.63
CA LEU A 495 -16.81 -31.81 21.27
C LEU A 495 -16.73 -32.27 19.82
N ALA A 496 -16.97 -33.56 19.59
CA ALA A 496 -16.95 -34.19 18.27
C ALA A 496 -18.23 -35.00 17.97
N ASP A 497 -19.08 -35.28 18.97
CA ASP A 497 -20.35 -35.97 18.76
C ASP A 497 -21.41 -35.01 18.16
N PRO A 498 -22.06 -35.36 17.04
CA PRO A 498 -23.04 -34.48 16.40
C PRO A 498 -24.20 -34.03 17.30
N LYS A 499 -24.69 -34.88 18.22
CA LYS A 499 -25.80 -34.51 19.12
C LYS A 499 -25.34 -33.52 20.19
N GLU A 500 -24.17 -33.74 20.76
CA GLU A 500 -23.55 -32.80 21.69
C GLU A 500 -23.28 -31.45 21.03
N ILE A 501 -22.69 -31.45 19.83
CA ILE A 501 -22.44 -30.23 19.04
C ILE A 501 -23.75 -29.48 18.77
N GLU A 502 -24.80 -30.17 18.34
CA GLU A 502 -26.09 -29.52 18.06
C GLU A 502 -26.65 -28.85 19.32
N SER A 503 -26.67 -29.57 20.45
CA SER A 503 -27.19 -29.04 21.71
C SER A 503 -26.36 -27.85 22.24
N PHE A 504 -25.02 -27.93 22.13
CA PHE A 504 -24.12 -26.85 22.51
C PHE A 504 -24.31 -25.62 21.63
N VAL A 505 -24.39 -25.81 20.31
CA VAL A 505 -24.60 -24.72 19.35
C VAL A 505 -25.94 -24.03 19.59
N GLN A 506 -26.99 -24.75 20.00
CA GLN A 506 -28.27 -24.12 20.37
C GLN A 506 -28.16 -23.26 21.62
N ALA A 507 -27.48 -23.73 22.67
CA ALA A 507 -27.21 -22.94 23.87
C ALA A 507 -26.39 -21.67 23.51
N LEU A 508 -25.35 -21.83 22.69
CA LEU A 508 -24.54 -20.71 22.22
C LEU A 508 -25.35 -19.69 21.41
N LYS A 509 -26.25 -20.14 20.52
CA LYS A 509 -27.14 -19.24 19.78
C LYS A 509 -28.04 -18.42 20.70
N GLN A 510 -28.56 -19.01 21.78
CA GLN A 510 -29.39 -18.29 22.76
C GLN A 510 -28.59 -17.20 23.48
N ASP A 511 -27.35 -17.49 23.86
CA ASP A 511 -26.44 -16.50 24.46
C ASP A 511 -26.14 -15.36 23.49
N LEU A 512 -25.80 -15.66 22.23
CA LEU A 512 -25.51 -14.65 21.21
C LEU A 512 -26.72 -13.72 20.94
N TRP A 513 -27.94 -14.26 20.94
CA TRP A 513 -29.15 -13.43 20.82
C TRP A 513 -29.34 -12.48 22.00
N ASN A 514 -28.93 -12.87 23.20
CA ASN A 514 -29.12 -12.11 24.44
C ASN A 514 -27.88 -11.31 24.89
N GLU A 515 -26.76 -11.43 24.17
CA GLU A 515 -25.51 -10.74 24.50
C GLU A 515 -25.70 -9.21 24.64
N PRO A 516 -25.26 -8.60 25.75
CA PRO A 516 -25.38 -7.16 25.93
C PRO A 516 -24.50 -6.42 24.92
N VAL A 517 -24.93 -5.23 24.49
CA VAL A 517 -24.19 -4.46 23.48
C VAL A 517 -22.83 -4.03 24.00
N GLU A 518 -22.71 -3.79 25.30
CA GLU A 518 -21.50 -3.47 26.01
C GLU A 518 -20.40 -4.52 25.77
N ASP A 519 -20.75 -5.81 25.74
CA ASP A 519 -19.82 -6.89 25.44
C ASP A 519 -19.40 -6.88 23.96
N ILE A 520 -20.35 -6.63 23.06
CA ILE A 520 -20.10 -6.45 21.62
C ILE A 520 -19.15 -5.26 21.36
N ILE A 521 -19.15 -4.23 22.21
CA ILE A 521 -18.30 -3.04 22.10
C ILE A 521 -16.94 -3.22 22.76
N GLY A 522 -16.95 -3.65 24.03
CA GLY A 522 -15.76 -3.72 24.87
C GLY A 522 -14.87 -4.93 24.59
N GLY A 523 -15.26 -5.81 23.65
CA GLY A 523 -14.62 -7.11 23.46
C GLY A 523 -14.98 -8.11 24.57
N GLY A 524 -16.04 -7.82 25.33
CA GLY A 524 -16.43 -8.49 26.56
C GLY A 524 -15.38 -8.33 27.66
N SER A 525 -15.80 -8.37 28.92
CA SER A 525 -14.91 -8.87 29.97
C SER A 525 -14.66 -10.35 29.68
N ILE A 526 -13.68 -10.65 28.82
CA ILE A 526 -13.26 -12.02 28.46
C ILE A 526 -12.94 -12.72 29.78
N TRP A 527 -13.84 -13.60 30.21
CA TRP A 527 -13.80 -14.10 31.56
C TRP A 527 -12.99 -15.40 31.62
N GLN A 528 -13.17 -16.34 30.68
CA GLN A 528 -12.68 -17.72 30.89
C GLN A 528 -12.29 -18.58 29.66
N GLY A 529 -12.49 -18.16 28.39
CA GLY A 529 -12.14 -19.01 27.25
C GLY A 529 -12.52 -18.46 25.88
N ASP A 530 -12.00 -19.10 24.83
CA ASP A 530 -12.41 -18.89 23.44
C ASP A 530 -13.02 -20.18 22.88
N ILE A 531 -14.18 -20.06 22.24
CA ILE A 531 -14.88 -21.18 21.59
C ILE A 531 -14.51 -21.17 20.11
N GLU A 532 -13.67 -22.11 19.68
CA GLU A 532 -13.32 -22.35 18.28
C GLU A 532 -14.31 -23.35 17.67
N LEU A 533 -14.97 -22.97 16.58
CA LEU A 533 -15.90 -23.84 15.85
C LEU A 533 -15.30 -24.18 14.48
N LEU A 534 -15.07 -25.47 14.24
CA LEU A 534 -14.57 -26.00 12.96
C LEU A 534 -15.73 -26.43 12.07
N GLN A 535 -15.75 -25.90 10.86
CA GLN A 535 -16.77 -26.16 9.85
C GLN A 535 -16.38 -27.34 8.93
N SER A 536 -17.35 -27.85 8.17
CA SER A 536 -17.15 -29.02 7.32
C SER A 536 -16.30 -28.80 6.06
N ASP A 537 -16.16 -27.56 5.64
CA ASP A 537 -15.29 -27.10 4.55
C ASP A 537 -13.82 -26.92 4.99
N GLY A 538 -13.55 -26.99 6.30
CA GLY A 538 -12.23 -26.84 6.89
C GLY A 538 -11.96 -25.46 7.48
N ASP A 539 -12.89 -24.51 7.31
CA ASP A 539 -12.79 -23.18 7.89
C ASP A 539 -13.16 -23.21 9.38
N SER A 540 -12.61 -22.28 10.17
CA SER A 540 -12.95 -22.13 11.58
C SER A 540 -13.15 -20.68 11.97
N PHE A 541 -14.00 -20.47 12.98
CA PHE A 541 -14.20 -19.15 13.56
C PHE A 541 -14.35 -19.25 15.08
N THR A 542 -14.04 -18.15 15.75
CA THR A 542 -13.98 -18.09 17.22
C THR A 542 -15.06 -17.18 17.78
N VAL A 543 -15.64 -17.59 18.90
CA VAL A 543 -16.58 -16.78 19.70
C VAL A 543 -16.03 -16.70 21.13
N PRO A 544 -15.90 -15.50 21.72
CA PRO A 544 -15.42 -15.36 23.09
C PRO A 544 -16.43 -15.93 24.10
N LEU A 545 -15.94 -16.62 25.12
CA LEU A 545 -16.77 -17.06 26.26
C LEU A 545 -16.89 -15.90 27.27
N SER A 546 -17.99 -15.16 27.17
CA SER A 546 -18.28 -14.01 28.02
C SER A 546 -18.84 -14.41 29.39
N SER A 547 -18.78 -13.50 30.37
CA SER A 547 -19.50 -13.64 31.64
C SER A 547 -21.02 -13.70 31.48
N HIS A 548 -21.55 -13.27 30.34
CA HIS A 548 -22.98 -13.24 30.00
C HIS A 548 -23.45 -14.49 29.23
N SER A 549 -22.56 -15.46 28.97
CA SER A 549 -22.87 -16.73 28.31
C SER A 549 -23.51 -17.75 29.28
N THR A 550 -24.72 -17.43 29.76
CA THR A 550 -25.41 -18.21 30.80
C THR A 550 -25.83 -19.60 30.33
N HIS A 551 -26.35 -19.72 29.11
CA HIS A 551 -26.86 -21.01 28.60
C HIS A 551 -25.71 -21.97 28.28
N VAL A 552 -24.60 -21.47 27.73
CA VAL A 552 -23.38 -22.26 27.52
C VAL A 552 -22.80 -22.71 28.85
N ARG A 553 -22.78 -21.84 29.87
CA ARG A 553 -22.32 -22.20 31.22
C ARG A 553 -23.18 -23.30 31.85
N GLU A 554 -24.51 -23.18 31.77
CA GLU A 554 -25.43 -24.21 32.27
C GLU A 554 -25.23 -25.54 31.54
N TRP A 555 -25.08 -25.51 30.21
CA TRP A 555 -24.80 -26.70 29.42
C TRP A 555 -23.49 -27.39 29.86
N LEU A 556 -22.42 -26.61 30.03
CA LEU A 556 -21.12 -27.13 30.48
C LEU A 556 -21.16 -27.72 31.89
N GLN A 557 -22.01 -27.19 32.77
CA GLN A 557 -22.21 -27.73 34.12
C GLN A 557 -22.97 -29.06 34.08
N GLN A 558 -24.02 -29.16 33.25
CA GLN A 558 -24.81 -30.38 33.09
C GLN A 558 -23.99 -31.53 32.51
N GLN A 559 -23.04 -31.23 31.62
CA GLN A 559 -22.15 -32.22 30.99
C GLN A 559 -20.83 -32.43 31.78
N HIS A 560 -20.71 -31.90 33.00
CA HIS A 560 -19.50 -32.00 33.85
C HIS A 560 -18.20 -31.47 33.23
N HIS A 561 -18.29 -30.64 32.19
CA HIS A 561 -17.14 -30.00 31.54
C HIS A 561 -16.72 -28.68 32.20
N TRP A 562 -17.59 -28.06 33.00
CA TRP A 562 -17.33 -26.77 33.64
C TRP A 562 -16.10 -26.75 34.56
N GLU A 563 -15.85 -27.85 35.29
CA GLU A 563 -14.70 -27.95 36.20
C GLU A 563 -13.35 -27.96 35.46
N GLN A 564 -13.33 -28.39 34.20
CA GLN A 564 -12.13 -28.42 33.37
C GLN A 564 -11.74 -27.00 32.95
N ILE A 565 -12.72 -26.12 32.76
CA ILE A 565 -12.53 -24.72 32.35
C ILE A 565 -12.09 -23.85 33.55
N GLN A 566 -12.48 -24.20 34.78
CA GLN A 566 -12.08 -23.46 35.99
C GLN A 566 -10.68 -23.81 36.52
N LYS A 567 -10.09 -24.95 36.12
CA LYS A 567 -8.73 -25.30 36.53
C LYS A 567 -7.73 -24.44 35.75
N ARG A 568 -7.06 -23.54 36.48
CA ARG A 568 -5.89 -22.79 36.03
C ARG A 568 -4.74 -23.71 35.63
#